data_AF-A0A7V9CZF8-F1
#
_entry.id   AF-A0A7V9CZF8-F1
#
_cell.length_a   1.000
_cell.length_b   1.000
_cell.length_c   1.000
_cell.angle_alpha   90.00
_cell.angle_beta   90.00
_cell.angle_gamma   90.00
#
_symmetry.space_group_name_H-M   'P 1'
#
loop_
_entity.id
_entity.type
_entity.pdbx_description
1 polymer ?
#
loop_
_entity_poly.entity_id
_entity_poly.type
_entity_poly.pdbx_seq_one_letter_code
_entity_poly.pdbx_strand_id
1 'polypeptide(L)'
;MRAILPADCSRACQQLSLRMDSELSEFETVLLEAHLGRCADCRAFGQSLSGLTATLRAIQPERPMVSFQPPRRANRLEALLSGSLRAASAAAAFAVVAVTGLIALQGAPSPVRGVDIREAQAFMELHERRLVALDGLARTQVLAAVPRGLAAAENAGPTTARIAGSRPARLVPGTHRNPGRR
;
A
#
# COMPACT_ATOMS: atom_id res chain seq x y z
N MET A 1 -6.37 -29.79 19.23
CA MET A 1 -6.76 -28.58 18.45
C MET A 1 -6.16 -27.38 19.14
N ARG A 2 -5.35 -26.57 18.45
CA ARG A 2 -4.70 -25.39 19.07
C ARG A 2 -5.76 -24.32 19.30
N ALA A 3 -5.75 -23.69 20.48
CA ALA A 3 -6.66 -22.59 20.78
C ALA A 3 -6.40 -21.41 19.81
N ILE A 4 -7.47 -20.73 19.38
CA ILE A 4 -7.37 -19.53 18.55
C ILE A 4 -7.09 -18.35 19.48
N LEU A 5 -5.95 -17.68 19.29
CA LEU A 5 -5.60 -16.51 20.08
C LEU A 5 -6.16 -15.24 19.43
N PRO A 6 -6.48 -14.19 20.21
CA PRO A 6 -6.95 -12.91 19.66
C PRO A 6 -5.99 -12.30 18.62
N ALA A 7 -4.68 -12.46 18.82
CA ALA A 7 -3.65 -12.00 17.88
C ALA A 7 -3.70 -12.72 16.53
N ASP A 8 -4.10 -14.00 16.52
CA ASP A 8 -4.26 -14.77 15.27
C ASP A 8 -5.47 -14.25 14.49
N CYS A 9 -6.56 -13.91 15.18
CA CYS A 9 -7.74 -13.30 14.56
C CYS A 9 -7.42 -11.92 13.99
N SER A 10 -6.71 -11.05 14.72
CA SER A 10 -6.32 -9.74 14.20
C SER A 10 -5.45 -9.85 12.95
N ARG A 11 -4.53 -10.83 12.93
CA ARG A 11 -3.71 -11.11 11.74
C ARG A 11 -4.56 -11.62 10.58
N ALA A 12 -5.49 -12.53 10.83
CA ALA A 12 -6.41 -13.03 9.81
C ALA A 12 -7.27 -11.90 9.20
N CYS A 13 -7.74 -10.95 10.02
CA CYS A 13 -8.47 -9.77 9.53
C CYS A 13 -7.61 -8.88 8.63
N GLN A 14 -6.33 -8.65 8.97
CA GLN A 14 -5.40 -7.92 8.11
C GLN A 14 -5.16 -8.64 6.78
N GLN A 15 -4.95 -9.96 6.82
CA GLN A 15 -4.76 -10.79 5.63
C GLN A 15 -6.00 -10.84 4.74
N LEU A 16 -7.21 -10.81 5.32
CA LEU A 16 -8.46 -10.68 4.57
C LEU A 16 -8.53 -9.35 3.80
N SER A 17 -8.07 -8.25 4.39
CA SER A 17 -7.96 -6.96 3.68
C SER A 17 -6.98 -7.05 2.52
N LEU A 18 -5.77 -7.56 2.74
CA LEU A 18 -4.76 -7.73 1.68
C LEU A 18 -5.26 -8.63 0.54
N ARG A 19 -6.03 -9.68 0.86
CA ARG A 19 -6.64 -10.56 -0.14
C ARG A 19 -7.61 -9.81 -1.06
N MET A 20 -8.36 -8.85 -0.54
CA MET A 20 -9.32 -8.04 -1.31
C MET A 20 -8.64 -7.09 -2.31
N ASP A 21 -7.38 -6.74 -2.03
CA ASP A 21 -6.52 -5.88 -2.83
C ASP A 21 -5.54 -6.68 -3.71
N SER A 22 -5.64 -8.01 -3.70
CA SER A 22 -4.73 -8.93 -4.41
C SER A 22 -3.25 -8.82 -4.00
N GLU A 23 -3.00 -8.36 -2.78
CA GLU A 23 -1.65 -8.15 -2.22
C GLU A 23 -1.20 -9.29 -1.28
N LEU A 24 -2.04 -10.31 -1.08
CA LEU A 24 -1.73 -11.44 -0.20
C LEU A 24 -0.82 -12.45 -0.92
N SER A 25 0.30 -12.81 -0.29
CA SER A 25 1.19 -13.85 -0.84
C SER A 25 0.56 -15.26 -0.80
N GLU A 26 1.10 -16.20 -1.58
CA GLU A 26 0.63 -17.60 -1.58
C GLU A 26 0.77 -18.26 -0.20
N PHE A 27 1.90 -18.06 0.47
CA PHE A 27 2.13 -18.59 1.82
C PHE A 27 1.11 -18.04 2.83
N GLU A 28 0.84 -16.75 2.77
CA GLU A 28 -0.14 -16.11 3.64
C GLU A 28 -1.57 -16.55 3.33
N THR A 29 -1.87 -16.84 2.06
CA THR A 29 -3.16 -17.42 1.64
C THR A 29 -3.39 -18.76 2.33
N VAL A 30 -2.40 -19.67 2.31
CA VAL A 30 -2.49 -20.97 2.98
C VAL A 30 -2.69 -20.80 4.50
N LEU A 31 -1.95 -19.88 5.13
CA LEU A 31 -2.12 -19.59 6.56
C LEU A 31 -3.51 -19.05 6.90
N LEU A 32 -4.01 -18.13 6.07
CA LEU A 32 -5.34 -17.54 6.23
C LEU A 32 -6.41 -18.63 6.08
N GLU A 33 -6.34 -19.47 5.06
CA GLU A 33 -7.30 -20.56 4.85
C GLU A 33 -7.31 -21.57 5.99
N ALA A 34 -6.14 -21.91 6.53
CA ALA A 34 -6.05 -22.74 7.72
C ALA A 34 -6.73 -22.10 8.93
N HIS A 35 -6.60 -20.79 9.12
CA HIS A 35 -7.30 -20.06 10.20
C HIS A 35 -8.80 -20.03 9.96
N LEU A 36 -9.24 -19.68 8.74
CA LEU A 36 -10.65 -19.64 8.35
C LEU A 36 -11.32 -21.01 8.46
N GLY A 37 -10.60 -22.12 8.28
CA GLY A 37 -11.13 -23.46 8.54
C GLY A 37 -11.54 -23.69 10.00
N ARG A 38 -10.98 -22.93 10.95
CA ARG A 38 -11.20 -23.11 12.40
C ARG A 38 -12.00 -21.99 13.06
N CYS A 39 -11.86 -20.74 12.61
CA CYS A 39 -12.52 -19.58 13.22
C CYS A 39 -13.80 -19.20 12.46
N ALA A 40 -14.97 -19.34 13.11
CA ALA A 40 -16.24 -18.93 12.51
C ALA A 40 -16.38 -17.40 12.39
N ASP A 41 -15.88 -16.66 13.38
CA ASP A 41 -15.98 -15.19 13.40
C ASP A 41 -15.19 -14.56 12.25
N CYS A 42 -13.96 -15.02 12.00
CA CYS A 42 -13.17 -14.53 10.87
C CYS A 42 -13.76 -14.92 9.51
N ARG A 43 -14.50 -16.04 9.40
CA ARG A 43 -15.25 -16.36 8.18
C ARG A 43 -16.42 -15.39 7.97
N ALA A 44 -17.19 -15.12 9.01
CA ALA A 44 -18.30 -14.17 8.96
C ALA A 44 -17.81 -12.75 8.64
N PHE A 45 -16.69 -12.34 9.24
CA PHE A 45 -16.02 -11.08 8.94
C PHE A 45 -15.59 -11.01 7.47
N GLY A 46 -14.91 -12.04 6.95
CA GLY A 46 -14.49 -12.09 5.55
C GLY A 46 -15.67 -11.99 4.57
N GLN A 47 -16.78 -12.70 4.84
CA GLN A 47 -18.00 -12.60 4.03
C GLN A 47 -18.60 -11.19 4.05
N SER A 48 -18.66 -10.57 5.24
CA SER A 48 -19.17 -9.20 5.42
C SER A 48 -18.30 -8.18 4.66
N LEU A 49 -16.98 -8.32 4.76
CA LEU A 49 -16.02 -7.47 4.08
C LEU A 49 -16.14 -7.60 2.55
N SER A 50 -16.15 -8.83 2.02
CA SER A 50 -16.31 -9.06 0.59
C SER A 50 -17.65 -8.53 0.06
N GLY A 51 -18.74 -8.72 0.80
CA GLY A 51 -20.06 -8.18 0.47
C GLY A 51 -20.06 -6.66 0.41
N LEU A 52 -19.54 -6.00 1.46
CA LEU A 52 -19.42 -4.54 1.51
C LEU A 52 -18.59 -4.01 0.34
N THR A 53 -17.40 -4.56 0.10
CA THR A 53 -16.54 -4.12 -1.00
C THR A 53 -17.19 -4.33 -2.36
N ALA A 54 -17.90 -5.46 -2.58
CA ALA A 54 -18.64 -5.70 -3.81
C ALA A 54 -19.75 -4.65 -4.02
N THR A 55 -20.50 -4.32 -2.98
CA THR A 55 -21.54 -3.28 -3.06
C THR A 55 -20.95 -1.91 -3.40
N LEU A 56 -19.83 -1.53 -2.77
CA LEU A 56 -19.17 -0.25 -3.06
C LEU A 56 -18.61 -0.19 -4.49
N ARG A 57 -18.01 -1.27 -4.97
CA ARG A 57 -17.45 -1.35 -6.34
C ARG A 57 -18.53 -1.40 -7.43
N ALA A 58 -19.75 -1.82 -7.09
CA ALA A 58 -20.87 -1.81 -8.03
C ALA A 58 -21.49 -0.42 -8.23
N ILE A 59 -21.21 0.55 -7.34
CA ILE A 59 -21.71 1.91 -7.45
C ILE A 59 -20.89 2.68 -8.50
N GLN A 60 -21.56 3.48 -9.32
CA GLN A 60 -20.89 4.38 -10.25
C GLN A 60 -20.01 5.38 -9.48
N PRO A 61 -18.70 5.47 -9.80
CA PRO A 61 -17.82 6.42 -9.16
C PRO A 61 -18.32 7.86 -9.35
N GLU A 62 -18.42 8.59 -8.25
CA GLU A 62 -18.77 10.01 -8.30
C GLU A 62 -17.62 10.82 -8.90
N ARG A 63 -17.95 11.79 -9.75
CA ARG A 63 -16.94 12.69 -10.32
C ARG A 63 -16.54 13.72 -9.26
N PRO A 64 -15.24 13.82 -8.91
CA PRO A 64 -14.80 14.86 -8.00
C PRO A 64 -15.07 16.24 -8.60
N MET A 65 -15.59 17.17 -7.78
CA MET A 65 -15.85 18.55 -8.20
C MET A 65 -14.56 19.35 -8.48
N VAL A 66 -13.43 18.85 -7.96
CA VAL A 66 -12.11 19.47 -8.10
C VAL A 66 -11.23 18.57 -8.96
N SER A 67 -10.62 19.15 -9.99
CA SER A 67 -9.60 18.47 -10.78
C SER A 67 -8.31 18.35 -9.97
N PHE A 68 -7.95 17.14 -9.56
CA PHE A 68 -6.63 16.83 -9.01
C PHE A 68 -5.69 16.40 -10.14
N GLN A 69 -4.66 17.20 -10.40
CA GLN A 69 -3.54 16.78 -11.25
C GLN A 69 -2.37 16.37 -10.34
N PRO A 70 -2.04 15.07 -10.23
CA PRO A 70 -0.87 14.66 -9.50
C PRO A 70 0.37 15.28 -10.17
N PRO A 71 1.37 15.74 -9.39
CA PRO A 71 2.60 16.28 -9.96
C PRO A 71 3.23 15.20 -10.84
N ARG A 72 3.35 15.47 -12.14
CA ARG A 72 4.09 14.60 -13.05
C ARG A 72 5.55 14.65 -12.64
N ARG A 73 6.04 13.60 -11.98
CA ARG A 73 7.47 13.39 -11.83
C ARG A 73 8.03 13.14 -13.23
N ALA A 74 8.50 14.18 -13.89
CA ALA A 74 9.31 14.01 -15.08
C ALA A 74 10.53 13.18 -14.65
N ASN A 75 10.57 11.92 -15.04
CA ASN A 75 11.77 11.11 -14.90
C ASN A 75 12.83 11.84 -15.74
N ARG A 76 13.76 12.54 -15.07
CA ARG A 76 14.89 13.23 -15.75
C ARG A 76 15.61 12.28 -16.72
N LEU A 77 15.56 10.98 -16.45
CA LEU A 77 16.04 9.92 -17.32
C LEU A 77 15.34 9.87 -18.69
N GLU A 78 14.01 10.00 -18.76
CA GLU A 78 13.28 10.00 -20.03
C GLU A 78 13.61 11.24 -20.87
N ALA A 79 13.74 12.40 -20.23
CA ALA A 79 14.19 13.62 -20.89
C ALA A 79 15.61 13.48 -21.46
N LEU A 80 16.52 12.83 -20.73
CA LEU A 80 17.90 12.59 -21.19
C LEU A 80 17.99 11.51 -22.29
N LEU A 81 17.19 10.44 -22.21
CA LEU A 81 17.18 9.34 -23.18
C LEU A 81 16.51 9.73 -24.51
N SER A 82 15.51 10.60 -24.48
CA SER A 82 14.87 11.13 -25.70
C SER A 82 15.82 11.97 -26.57
N GLY A 83 16.84 12.60 -25.97
CA GLY A 83 17.87 13.36 -26.67
C GLY A 83 19.01 12.51 -27.22
N SER A 84 19.39 11.42 -26.54
CA SER A 84 20.58 10.63 -26.89
C SER A 84 20.33 9.52 -27.91
N LEU A 85 19.10 9.00 -28.01
CA LEU A 85 18.78 7.89 -28.93
C LEU A 85 18.80 8.29 -30.42
N ARG A 86 18.71 9.59 -30.76
CA ARG A 86 18.87 10.04 -32.16
C ARG A 86 20.33 10.14 -32.62
N ALA A 87 21.30 10.12 -31.70
CA ALA A 87 22.72 10.24 -32.04
C ALA A 87 23.49 8.89 -31.97
N ALA A 88 22.91 7.86 -31.35
CA ALA A 88 23.62 6.60 -31.08
C ALA A 88 23.50 5.52 -32.17
N SER A 89 22.76 5.76 -33.26
CA SER A 89 22.52 4.74 -34.30
C SER A 89 23.69 4.51 -35.28
N ALA A 90 24.73 5.35 -35.28
CA ALA A 90 25.86 5.23 -36.21
C ALA A 90 27.10 4.50 -35.64
N ALA A 91 27.26 4.42 -34.31
CA ALA A 91 28.49 3.93 -33.68
C ALA A 91 28.43 2.44 -33.24
N ALA A 92 27.24 1.85 -33.10
CA ALA A 92 27.07 0.51 -32.54
C ALA A 92 27.54 -0.63 -33.47
N ALA A 93 27.66 -0.39 -34.78
CA ALA A 93 28.08 -1.41 -35.73
C ALA A 93 29.57 -1.82 -35.58
N PHE A 94 30.43 -0.91 -35.09
CA PHE A 94 31.87 -1.19 -34.95
C PHE A 94 32.22 -1.93 -33.65
N ALA A 95 31.43 -1.75 -32.59
CA ALA A 95 31.72 -2.37 -31.29
C ALA A 95 31.45 -3.89 -31.27
N VAL A 96 30.44 -4.37 -32.00
CA VAL A 96 30.10 -5.81 -32.00
C VAL A 96 31.17 -6.64 -32.71
N VAL A 97 31.73 -6.13 -33.81
CA VAL A 97 32.78 -6.83 -34.59
C VAL A 97 34.10 -6.94 -33.79
N ALA A 98 34.47 -5.89 -33.06
CA ALA A 98 35.69 -5.88 -32.25
C ALA A 98 35.63 -6.88 -31.07
N VAL A 99 34.46 -7.04 -30.43
CA VAL A 99 34.30 -7.95 -29.30
C VAL A 99 34.28 -9.42 -29.74
N THR A 100 33.67 -9.75 -30.88
CA THR A 100 33.72 -11.13 -31.42
C THR A 100 35.11 -11.54 -31.92
N GLY A 101 35.89 -10.60 -32.47
CA GLY A 101 37.26 -10.89 -32.93
C GLY A 101 38.21 -11.22 -31.77
N LEU A 102 38.06 -10.56 -30.62
CA LEU A 102 38.94 -10.78 -29.46
C LEU A 102 38.69 -12.13 -28.76
N ILE A 103 37.45 -12.61 -28.78
CA ILE A 103 37.05 -13.87 -28.12
C ILE A 103 37.56 -15.10 -28.90
N ALA A 104 37.67 -15.01 -30.23
CA ALA A 104 38.18 -16.10 -31.06
C ALA A 104 39.68 -16.36 -30.90
N LEU A 105 40.45 -15.39 -30.37
CA LEU A 105 41.91 -15.48 -30.19
C LEU A 105 42.33 -15.93 -28.78
N GLN A 106 41.44 -15.90 -27.78
CA GLN A 106 41.78 -16.18 -26.38
C GLN A 106 41.17 -17.48 -25.84
N GLY A 107 41.36 -18.58 -26.57
CA GLY A 107 41.11 -19.92 -26.04
C GLY A 107 42.02 -20.24 -24.85
N ALA A 108 41.56 -19.96 -23.63
CA ALA A 108 42.05 -20.53 -22.37
C ALA A 108 40.89 -20.61 -21.36
N PRO A 109 40.79 -21.67 -20.54
CA PRO A 109 39.67 -21.89 -19.65
C PRO A 109 39.65 -20.87 -18.51
N SER A 110 38.54 -20.15 -18.36
CA SER A 110 38.30 -19.23 -17.25
C SER A 110 38.19 -20.01 -15.93
N PRO A 111 38.96 -19.67 -14.87
CA PRO A 111 38.53 -20.01 -13.52
C PRO A 111 37.29 -19.18 -13.20
N VAL A 112 36.30 -19.79 -12.55
CA VAL A 112 35.16 -19.07 -11.97
C VAL A 112 35.72 -17.94 -11.11
N ARG A 113 35.54 -16.70 -11.58
CA ARG A 113 35.91 -15.49 -10.86
C ARG A 113 35.10 -15.51 -9.56
N GLY A 114 35.76 -15.84 -8.46
CA GLY A 114 35.20 -15.64 -7.13
C GLY A 114 34.75 -14.18 -7.06
N VAL A 115 33.49 -13.97 -6.67
CA VAL A 115 32.95 -12.64 -6.40
C VAL A 115 33.93 -11.98 -5.42
N ASP A 116 34.60 -10.92 -5.85
CA ASP A 116 35.50 -10.18 -4.99
C ASP A 116 34.64 -9.50 -3.93
N ILE A 117 34.67 -10.06 -2.72
CA ILE A 117 33.87 -9.60 -1.58
C ILE A 117 34.15 -8.11 -1.29
N ARG A 118 35.35 -7.61 -1.63
CA ARG A 118 35.69 -6.19 -1.46
C ARG A 118 34.98 -5.30 -2.47
N GLU A 119 34.77 -5.77 -3.70
CA GLU A 119 34.01 -5.04 -4.72
C GLU A 119 32.51 -5.04 -4.39
N ALA A 120 32.00 -6.17 -3.89
CA ALA A 120 30.62 -6.25 -3.37
C ALA A 120 30.41 -5.33 -2.16
N GLN A 121 31.38 -5.25 -1.24
CA GLN A 121 31.34 -4.33 -0.09
C GLN A 121 31.37 -2.86 -0.52
N ALA A 122 32.22 -2.50 -1.48
CA ALA A 122 32.29 -1.14 -2.01
C ALA A 122 30.98 -0.73 -2.70
N PHE A 123 30.35 -1.65 -3.43
CA PHE A 123 29.03 -1.43 -4.02
C PHE A 123 27.94 -1.23 -2.95
N MET A 124 27.95 -2.05 -1.91
CA MET A 124 27.01 -1.94 -0.79
C MET A 124 27.18 -0.62 -0.03
N GLU A 125 28.41 -0.19 0.26
CA GLU A 125 28.67 1.11 0.89
C GLU A 125 28.19 2.28 0.02
N LEU A 126 28.40 2.21 -1.30
CA LEU A 126 27.90 3.23 -2.21
C LEU A 126 26.37 3.25 -2.23
N HIS A 127 25.74 2.08 -2.17
CA HIS A 127 24.29 1.95 -2.14
C HIS A 127 23.70 2.51 -0.82
N GLU A 128 24.34 2.21 0.31
CA GLU A 128 23.99 2.76 1.62
C GLU A 128 24.09 4.29 1.64
N ARG A 129 25.18 4.87 1.12
CA ARG A 129 25.32 6.33 0.99
C ARG A 129 24.22 6.96 0.13
N ARG A 130 23.81 6.28 -0.95
CA ARG A 130 22.70 6.74 -1.80
C ARG A 130 21.36 6.71 -1.07
N LEU A 131 21.09 5.66 -0.29
CA LEU A 131 19.87 5.56 0.51
C LEU A 131 19.80 6.66 1.57
N VAL A 132 20.90 6.91 2.30
CA VAL A 132 20.99 7.98 3.30
C VAL A 132 20.77 9.37 2.65
N ALA A 133 21.33 9.59 1.45
CA ALA A 133 21.13 10.84 0.72
C ALA A 133 19.66 11.04 0.29
N LEU A 134 18.98 9.97 -0.15
CA LEU A 134 17.57 10.01 -0.52
C LEU A 134 16.66 10.29 0.69
N ASP A 135 16.95 9.70 1.85
CA ASP A 135 16.22 9.96 3.10
C ASP A 135 16.36 11.42 3.56
N GLY A 136 17.55 12.02 3.40
CA GLY A 136 17.77 13.44 3.68
C GLY A 136 16.93 14.36 2.78
N LEU A 137 16.82 14.03 1.49
CA LEU A 137 15.99 14.77 0.53
C LEU A 137 14.49 14.59 0.80
N ALA A 138 14.06 13.38 1.20
CA ALA A 138 12.68 13.12 1.59
C ALA A 138 12.27 13.94 2.83
N ARG A 139 13.13 13.99 3.87
CA ARG A 139 12.86 14.79 5.08
C ARG A 139 12.76 16.29 4.81
N THR A 140 13.63 16.83 3.94
CA THR A 140 13.59 18.25 3.58
C THR A 140 12.38 18.61 2.73
N GLN A 141 11.96 17.72 1.81
CA GLN A 141 10.74 17.94 1.04
C GLN A 141 9.47 17.81 1.88
N VAL A 142 9.40 16.86 2.82
CA VAL A 142 8.24 16.72 3.72
C VAL A 142 8.08 17.97 4.61
N LEU A 143 9.18 18.56 5.10
CA LEU A 143 9.11 19.79 5.89
C LEU A 143 8.73 21.04 5.06
N ALA A 144 9.08 21.06 3.78
CA ALA A 144 8.77 22.19 2.89
C ALA A 144 7.38 22.08 2.21
N ALA A 145 6.84 20.87 2.08
CA ALA A 145 5.64 20.59 1.28
C ALA A 145 4.37 20.36 2.10
N VAL A 146 4.40 20.45 3.44
CA VAL A 146 3.17 20.49 4.24
C VAL A 146 2.64 21.92 4.25
N PRO A 147 1.56 22.26 3.50
CA PRO A 147 0.93 23.55 3.63
C PRO A 147 0.40 23.72 5.06
N ARG A 148 0.65 24.88 5.67
CA ARG A 148 0.28 25.22 7.07
C ARG A 148 -1.19 25.00 7.44
N GLY A 149 -2.08 24.74 6.47
CA GLY A 149 -3.49 24.43 6.69
C GLY A 149 -3.79 22.99 7.16
N LEU A 150 -2.87 22.02 6.97
CA LEU A 150 -3.11 20.61 7.35
C LEU A 150 -2.95 20.36 8.87
N ALA A 151 -2.11 21.14 9.56
CA ALA A 151 -1.96 21.06 11.01
C ALA A 151 -3.24 21.47 11.78
N ALA A 152 -4.12 22.26 11.16
CA ALA A 152 -5.42 22.60 11.73
C ALA A 152 -6.43 21.45 11.63
N ALA A 153 -6.28 20.55 10.65
CA ALA A 153 -7.13 19.37 10.48
C ALA A 153 -6.76 18.24 11.46
N GLU A 154 -5.48 18.10 11.82
CA GLU A 154 -5.04 17.09 12.81
C GLU A 154 -5.49 17.39 14.24
N ASN A 155 -5.72 18.66 14.59
CA ASN A 155 -6.26 19.06 15.90
C ASN A 155 -7.80 19.02 15.96
N ALA A 156 -8.48 18.86 14.82
CA ALA A 156 -9.90 18.57 14.78
C ALA A 156 -10.10 17.06 15.01
N GLY A 157 -9.78 16.61 16.23
CA GLY A 157 -10.28 15.33 16.73
C GLY A 157 -11.81 15.28 16.60
N PRO A 158 -12.41 14.07 16.56
CA PRO A 158 -13.84 13.94 16.38
C PRO A 158 -14.57 14.69 17.50
N THR A 159 -15.10 15.87 17.17
CA THR A 159 -16.10 16.54 17.98
C THR A 159 -17.23 15.54 18.13
N THR A 160 -17.32 14.93 19.31
CA THR A 160 -18.52 14.24 19.76
C THR A 160 -19.64 15.24 19.63
N ALA A 161 -20.38 15.15 18.52
CA ALA A 161 -21.64 15.83 18.33
C ALA A 161 -22.55 15.33 19.44
N ARG A 162 -22.56 16.11 20.52
CA ARG A 162 -23.51 16.05 21.61
C ARG A 162 -24.88 16.16 20.95
N ILE A 163 -25.54 15.03 20.79
CA ILE A 163 -26.94 14.96 20.38
C ILE A 163 -27.70 15.83 21.38
N ALA A 164 -28.06 17.02 20.91
CA ALA A 164 -28.91 17.94 21.63
C ALA A 164 -30.22 17.21 21.91
N GLY A 165 -30.62 17.20 23.19
CA GLY A 165 -31.75 16.45 23.69
C GLY A 165 -33.02 16.70 22.89
N SER A 166 -33.52 15.65 22.25
CA SER A 166 -34.94 15.50 22.00
C SER A 166 -35.64 15.38 23.35
N ARG A 167 -36.45 16.39 23.68
CA ARG A 167 -37.42 16.38 24.77
C ARG A 167 -38.22 15.06 24.73
N PRO A 168 -38.32 14.29 25.82
CA PRO A 168 -39.38 13.30 25.92
C PRO A 168 -40.70 14.04 26.05
N ALA A 169 -41.59 13.83 25.07
CA ALA A 169 -43.00 14.17 25.20
C ALA A 169 -43.54 13.40 26.42
N ARG A 170 -43.98 14.17 27.42
CA ARG A 170 -44.65 13.70 28.62
C ARG A 170 -45.97 13.02 28.20
N LEU A 171 -45.95 11.70 28.06
CA LEU A 171 -47.18 10.90 28.00
C LEU A 171 -47.82 10.94 29.39
N VAL A 172 -49.00 11.57 29.42
CA VAL A 172 -49.94 11.56 30.55
C VAL A 172 -50.38 10.11 30.80
N PRO A 173 -50.29 9.58 32.03
CA PRO A 173 -50.91 8.30 32.34
C PRO A 173 -52.43 8.48 32.37
N GLY A 174 -53.11 7.92 31.37
CA GLY A 174 -54.55 7.77 31.36
C GLY A 174 -54.99 6.85 32.50
N THR A 175 -55.73 7.41 33.45
CA THR A 175 -56.40 6.69 34.53
C THR A 175 -57.53 5.86 33.94
N HIS A 176 -57.32 4.54 33.80
CA HIS A 176 -58.37 3.59 33.50
C HIS A 176 -58.61 2.67 34.72
N ARG A 177 -59.62 3.00 35.53
CA ARG A 177 -60.22 2.11 36.56
C ARG A 177 -61.71 2.48 36.64
N ASN A 178 -62.54 1.73 35.91
CA ASN A 178 -63.32 0.55 36.35
C ASN A 178 -64.66 0.92 37.02
N PRO A 179 -65.78 0.92 36.28
CA PRO A 179 -67.12 0.87 36.84
C PRO A 179 -67.60 -0.60 36.86
N GLY A 180 -67.61 -1.25 38.03
CA GLY A 180 -68.13 -2.60 38.14
C GLY A 180 -68.07 -3.24 39.52
N ARG A 181 -69.05 -2.92 40.38
CA ARG A 181 -69.62 -3.74 41.48
C ARG A 181 -70.87 -2.99 41.96
N ARG A 182 -72.08 -3.47 41.65
CA ARG A 182 -72.90 -4.39 42.48
C ARG A 182 -73.01 -3.93 43.92
#